data_AF-A0A933G5V6-F1
#
_entry.id   AF-A0A933G5V6-F1
#
_cell.length_a   1.000
_cell.length_b   1.000
_cell.length_c   1.000
_cell.angle_alpha   90.00
_cell.angle_beta   90.00
_cell.angle_gamma   90.00
#
_symmetry.space_group_name_H-M   'P 1'
#
loop_
_entity.id
_entity.type
_entity.pdbx_description
1 polymer ?
#
loop_
_entity_poly.entity_id
_entity_poly.type
_entity_poly.pdbx_seq_one_letter_code
_entity_poly.pdbx_strand_id
1 'polypeptide(L)'
;MNSHATRAADIEASFLAGAEHNLNEAKERRFRGTKWLWSGTSQEDRLRDLMAAHGRYDRELLRSLPKNAARIMTCIEPCWLLWERPAGVAIAAFLSPIEFYVGQAGTPAAAGKTTAVDETAQPPPIGLAELRTFIRQLVGGDAKVPYLVGVCSPTGFTDEAKRLGVDLANVAVVLVEPRADGGWTTTCASPKAQPADARLFDPEAVSRKLTRVREEVNLRRADLLTGGLRASAVGERLGLSAGLVTRAFEHLAADGELRVSREGDDALLFLGAPAAMEEYDMSMVEWIRQLFGREGDETRKINALAERRAKLASRRDRLYEDAARLEGREAELMAQGRQTSSAGAKRRIATQIKQLRDDMERMQAAARMVGQQIDVISTHIHSLTLIQQGQAAKLPSSEEITQDAVRAEEMLEQLSGQAELASSLGGAVQESSLSDDELAILRELEGPAADREADKPQPQDRLAADDQAAPRRQREGREPQAG
;
A
#
# COMPACT_ATOMS: atom_id res chain seq x y z
N MET A 1 -10.42 -25.43 20.26
CA MET A 1 -8.94 -25.23 20.12
C MET A 1 -8.69 -23.76 19.91
N ASN A 2 -7.65 -23.19 20.52
CA ASN A 2 -7.33 -21.76 20.39
C ASN A 2 -6.84 -21.47 18.97
N SER A 3 -7.64 -20.72 18.19
CA SER A 3 -7.35 -20.40 16.78
C SER A 3 -6.01 -19.67 16.60
N HIS A 4 -5.59 -18.87 17.59
CA HIS A 4 -4.33 -18.15 17.56
C HIS A 4 -3.11 -19.07 17.69
N ALA A 5 -3.20 -20.12 18.50
CA ALA A 5 -2.11 -21.09 18.68
C ALA A 5 -1.88 -21.89 17.39
N THR A 6 -2.96 -22.44 16.82
CA THR A 6 -2.90 -23.17 15.55
C THR A 6 -2.35 -22.27 14.44
N ARG A 7 -2.85 -21.03 14.34
CA ARG A 7 -2.35 -20.06 13.37
C ARG A 7 -0.85 -19.77 13.56
N ALA A 8 -0.38 -19.63 14.79
CA ALA A 8 1.05 -19.40 15.06
C ALA A 8 1.91 -20.60 14.63
N ALA A 9 1.45 -21.83 14.87
CA ALA A 9 2.13 -23.04 14.41
C ALA A 9 2.15 -23.16 12.86
N ASP A 10 1.06 -22.77 12.19
CA ASP A 10 0.99 -22.73 10.72
C ASP A 10 1.94 -21.67 10.12
N ILE A 11 2.04 -20.51 10.77
CA ILE A 11 2.99 -19.43 10.43
C ILE A 11 4.42 -19.94 10.61
N GLU A 12 4.73 -20.61 11.73
CA GLU A 12 6.05 -21.21 11.99
C GLU A 12 6.44 -22.19 10.89
N ALA A 13 5.56 -23.14 10.57
CA ALA A 13 5.81 -24.15 9.55
C ALA A 13 6.02 -23.50 8.16
N SER A 14 5.17 -22.54 7.80
CA SER A 14 5.26 -21.84 6.51
C SER A 14 6.54 -21.01 6.39
N PHE A 15 6.90 -20.28 7.46
CA PHE A 15 8.10 -19.45 7.49
C PHE A 15 9.37 -20.30 7.36
N LEU A 16 9.51 -21.34 8.19
CA LEU A 16 10.71 -22.17 8.19
C LEU A 16 10.90 -22.90 6.86
N ALA A 17 9.81 -23.43 6.27
CA ALA A 17 9.87 -24.08 4.97
C ALA A 17 10.26 -23.10 3.85
N GLY A 18 9.66 -21.91 3.82
CA GLY A 18 9.98 -20.89 2.82
C GLY A 18 11.41 -20.36 2.93
N ALA A 19 11.85 -20.03 4.14
CA ALA A 19 13.20 -19.57 4.40
C ALA A 19 14.26 -20.64 4.08
N GLU A 20 14.02 -21.90 4.45
CA GLU A 20 14.92 -23.02 4.12
C GLU A 20 15.04 -23.21 2.61
N HIS A 21 13.93 -23.13 1.86
CA HIS A 21 13.95 -23.19 0.40
C HIS A 21 14.78 -22.06 -0.21
N ASN A 22 14.52 -20.81 0.17
CA ASN A 22 15.23 -19.64 -0.33
C ASN A 22 16.74 -19.67 -0.01
N LEU A 23 17.11 -20.07 1.22
CA LEU A 23 18.50 -20.21 1.62
C LEU A 23 19.21 -21.28 0.80
N ASN A 24 18.53 -22.39 0.48
CA ASN A 24 19.08 -23.43 -0.38
C ASN A 24 19.29 -22.96 -1.83
N GLU A 25 18.39 -22.15 -2.39
CA GLU A 25 18.58 -21.57 -3.72
C GLU A 25 19.73 -20.54 -3.76
N ALA A 26 19.92 -19.81 -2.66
CA ALA A 26 20.94 -18.76 -2.57
C ALA A 26 22.32 -19.26 -2.14
N LYS A 27 22.44 -20.50 -1.62
CA LYS A 27 23.65 -20.98 -0.91
C LYS A 27 24.95 -20.85 -1.70
N GLU A 28 24.91 -21.12 -3.00
CA GLU A 28 26.10 -21.08 -3.88
C GLU A 28 26.49 -19.66 -4.31
N ARG A 29 25.53 -18.73 -4.36
CA ARG A 29 25.74 -17.37 -4.86
C ARG A 29 26.03 -16.37 -3.74
N ARG A 30 25.41 -16.57 -2.57
CA ARG A 30 25.41 -15.59 -1.48
C ARG A 30 26.38 -15.94 -0.36
N PHE A 31 26.59 -17.22 -0.08
CA PHE A 31 27.36 -17.67 1.07
C PHE A 31 28.71 -18.23 0.63
N ARG A 32 29.75 -17.95 1.42
CA ARG A 32 31.08 -18.52 1.19
C ARG A 32 31.14 -19.93 1.78
N GLY A 33 31.70 -20.87 1.03
CA GLY A 33 31.88 -22.26 1.46
C GLY A 33 31.65 -23.22 0.31
N THR A 34 32.12 -24.45 0.48
CA THR A 34 31.90 -25.55 -0.47
C THR A 34 31.02 -26.65 0.11
N LYS A 35 30.76 -26.61 1.42
CA LYS A 35 29.91 -27.55 2.14
C LYS A 35 28.90 -26.78 2.98
N TRP A 36 27.67 -27.28 3.03
CA TRP A 36 26.58 -26.69 3.80
C TRP A 36 25.97 -27.76 4.68
N LEU A 37 25.97 -27.52 5.99
CA LEU A 37 25.37 -28.42 6.97
C LEU A 37 24.12 -27.78 7.55
N TRP A 38 23.02 -28.53 7.53
CA TRP A 38 21.76 -28.14 8.14
C TRP A 38 21.62 -28.79 9.51
N SER A 39 21.23 -27.99 10.50
CA SER A 39 20.81 -28.47 11.82
C SER A 39 19.52 -27.77 12.23
N GLY A 40 18.82 -28.36 13.21
CA GLY A 40 17.59 -27.81 13.75
C GLY A 40 17.66 -27.75 15.26
N THR A 41 17.11 -26.68 15.83
CA THR A 41 16.89 -26.54 17.27
C THR A 41 15.42 -26.21 17.51
N SER A 42 14.83 -26.67 18.61
CA SER A 42 13.46 -26.32 18.98
C SER A 42 13.33 -26.14 20.50
N GLN A 43 12.34 -25.38 20.94
CA GLN A 43 11.99 -25.23 22.35
C GLN A 43 10.88 -26.21 22.77
N GLU A 44 10.75 -27.36 22.10
CA GLU A 44 9.71 -28.35 22.39
C GLU A 44 9.79 -28.87 23.84
N ASP A 45 11.00 -29.08 24.38
CA ASP A 45 11.16 -29.53 25.77
C ASP A 45 10.73 -28.45 26.78
N ARG A 46 11.10 -27.19 26.56
CA ARG A 46 10.61 -26.06 27.36
C ARG A 46 9.09 -25.96 27.31
N LEU A 47 8.49 -26.17 26.14
CA LEU A 47 7.04 -26.18 25.98
C LEU A 47 6.40 -27.34 26.77
N ARG A 48 6.97 -28.55 26.73
CA ARG A 48 6.50 -29.68 27.54
C ARG A 48 6.59 -29.37 29.03
N ASP A 49 7.68 -28.78 29.49
CA ASP A 49 7.87 -28.37 30.89
C ASP A 49 6.83 -27.33 31.32
N LEU A 50 6.57 -26.32 30.47
CA LEU A 50 5.53 -25.33 30.70
C LEU A 50 4.13 -25.96 30.76
N MET A 51 3.81 -26.87 29.85
CA MET A 51 2.52 -27.58 29.86
C MET A 51 2.38 -28.47 31.11
N ALA A 52 3.45 -29.14 31.52
CA ALA A 52 3.48 -29.95 32.73
C ALA A 52 3.31 -29.09 33.99
N ALA A 53 4.00 -27.95 34.07
CA ALA A 53 3.89 -27.00 35.18
C ALA A 53 2.47 -26.44 35.34
N HIS A 54 1.72 -26.29 34.23
CA HIS A 54 0.32 -25.88 34.25
C HIS A 54 -0.67 -27.05 34.43
N GLY A 55 -0.20 -28.30 34.54
CA GLY A 55 -1.05 -29.49 34.65
C GLY A 55 -1.87 -29.79 33.40
N ARG A 56 -1.38 -29.40 32.22
CA ARG A 56 -2.12 -29.42 30.94
C ARG A 56 -1.40 -30.23 29.86
N TYR A 57 -0.71 -31.29 30.24
CA TYR A 57 0.00 -32.12 29.27
C TYR A 57 -1.01 -32.90 28.41
N ASP A 58 -1.18 -32.45 27.17
CA ASP A 58 -1.92 -33.13 26.12
C ASP A 58 -1.08 -33.18 24.85
N ARG A 59 -0.96 -34.37 24.25
CA ARG A 59 -0.16 -34.62 23.05
C ARG A 59 -0.74 -33.92 21.83
N GLU A 60 -2.07 -33.78 21.74
CA GLU A 60 -2.71 -33.06 20.64
C GLU A 60 -2.46 -31.56 20.75
N LEU A 61 -2.64 -31.02 21.97
CA LEU A 61 -2.32 -29.63 22.27
C LEU A 61 -0.85 -29.31 21.95
N LEU A 62 0.09 -30.15 22.40
CA LEU A 62 1.53 -29.99 22.11
C LEU A 62 1.84 -29.90 20.61
N ARG A 63 1.09 -30.63 19.76
CA ARG A 63 1.26 -30.58 18.29
C ARG A 63 0.71 -29.29 17.68
N SER A 64 -0.30 -28.69 18.30
CA SER A 64 -0.94 -27.47 17.82
C SER A 64 -0.25 -26.17 18.27
N LEU A 65 0.67 -26.25 19.23
CA LEU A 65 1.38 -25.10 19.77
C LEU A 65 2.67 -24.81 18.98
N PRO A 66 3.06 -23.53 18.84
CA PRO A 66 4.34 -23.18 18.24
C PRO A 66 5.51 -23.68 19.09
N LYS A 67 6.56 -24.15 18.42
CA LYS A 67 7.73 -24.78 19.04
C LYS A 67 8.95 -23.87 19.15
N ASN A 68 8.85 -22.64 18.63
CA ASN A 68 9.96 -21.70 18.48
C ASN A 68 11.19 -22.39 17.87
N ALA A 69 10.97 -23.12 16.78
CA ALA A 69 12.01 -23.85 16.08
C ALA A 69 12.91 -22.91 15.27
N ALA A 70 14.15 -23.36 15.05
CA ALA A 70 15.10 -22.70 14.19
C ALA A 70 15.78 -23.71 13.25
N ARG A 71 16.00 -23.29 12.02
CA ARG A 71 16.81 -23.97 11.00
C ARG A 71 18.12 -23.23 10.84
N ILE A 72 19.22 -23.95 11.00
CA ILE A 72 20.57 -23.38 11.01
C ILE A 72 21.35 -24.01 9.85
N MET A 73 21.81 -23.17 8.93
CA MET A 73 22.72 -23.54 7.85
C MET A 73 24.12 -23.05 8.17
N THR A 74 25.04 -23.97 8.43
CA THR A 74 26.47 -23.66 8.60
C THR A 74 27.19 -23.83 7.28
N CYS A 75 27.86 -22.76 6.83
CA CYS A 75 28.68 -22.76 5.63
C CYS A 75 30.12 -23.07 5.99
N ILE A 76 30.72 -24.06 5.34
CA ILE A 76 32.06 -24.56 5.66
C ILE A 76 32.97 -24.39 4.45
N GLU A 77 34.16 -23.84 4.71
CA GLU A 77 35.22 -23.69 3.72
C GLU A 77 36.40 -24.62 4.05
N PRO A 78 36.96 -25.33 3.06
CA PRO A 78 38.15 -26.14 3.27
C PRO A 78 39.34 -25.21 3.50
N CYS A 79 40.03 -25.40 4.62
CA CYS A 79 41.31 -24.79 4.90
C CYS A 79 42.45 -25.73 4.49
N TRP A 80 43.66 -25.15 4.41
CA TRP A 80 44.88 -25.91 4.16
C TRP A 80 44.98 -27.08 5.14
N LEU A 81 45.33 -28.27 4.61
CA LEU A 81 45.59 -29.49 5.38
C LEU A 81 44.36 -30.22 5.96
N LEU A 82 43.32 -30.44 5.14
CA LEU A 82 42.10 -31.22 5.48
C LEU A 82 41.25 -30.63 6.62
N TRP A 83 41.53 -29.42 7.09
CA TRP A 83 40.77 -28.79 8.15
C TRP A 83 39.59 -28.02 7.59
N GLU A 84 38.44 -28.16 8.22
CA GLU A 84 37.22 -27.44 7.86
C GLU A 84 37.02 -26.28 8.84
N ARG A 85 36.74 -25.08 8.32
CA ARG A 85 36.38 -23.93 9.16
C ARG A 85 35.02 -23.38 8.77
N PRO A 86 34.19 -22.97 9.75
CA PRO A 86 32.95 -22.28 9.44
C PRO A 86 33.29 -20.93 8.80
N ALA A 87 32.71 -20.65 7.64
CA ALA A 87 32.86 -19.40 6.92
C ALA A 87 31.69 -18.43 7.22
N GLY A 88 30.54 -18.97 7.62
CA GLY A 88 29.36 -18.18 8.01
C GLY A 88 28.19 -19.06 8.42
N VAL A 89 27.17 -18.44 9.02
CA VAL A 89 25.96 -19.14 9.49
C VAL A 89 24.72 -18.36 9.06
N ALA A 90 23.74 -19.05 8.49
CA ALA A 90 22.40 -18.50 8.26
C ALA A 90 21.39 -19.19 9.19
N ILE A 91 20.52 -18.43 9.84
CA ILE A 91 19.54 -18.94 10.80
C ILE A 91 18.17 -18.41 10.42
N ALA A 92 17.21 -19.30 10.18
CA ALA A 92 15.78 -18.96 10.15
C ALA A 92 15.15 -19.44 11.45
N ALA A 93 14.67 -18.53 12.29
CA ALA A 93 14.14 -18.84 13.61
C ALA A 93 12.75 -18.26 13.84
N PHE A 94 11.91 -19.00 14.57
CA PHE A 94 10.59 -18.55 14.98
C PHE A 94 10.60 -18.16 16.46
N LEU A 95 10.03 -17.01 16.78
CA LEU A 95 9.94 -16.48 18.14
C LEU A 95 8.49 -16.10 18.45
N SER A 96 7.93 -16.77 19.44
CA SER A 96 6.57 -16.51 19.93
C SER A 96 6.52 -16.59 21.46
N PRO A 97 5.60 -15.87 22.12
CA PRO A 97 5.43 -15.92 23.57
C PRO A 97 4.72 -17.22 23.98
N ILE A 98 5.47 -18.33 24.07
CA ILE A 98 4.93 -19.68 24.33
C ILE A 98 4.08 -19.71 25.60
N GLU A 99 4.49 -18.98 26.65
CA GLU A 99 3.79 -18.88 27.92
C GLU A 99 2.36 -18.36 27.75
N PHE A 100 2.15 -17.41 26.83
CA PHE A 100 0.84 -16.85 26.53
C PHE A 100 -0.09 -17.93 25.93
N TYR A 101 0.39 -18.69 24.95
CA TYR A 101 -0.40 -19.74 24.29
C TYR A 101 -0.73 -20.89 25.24
N VAL A 102 0.21 -21.33 26.07
CA VAL A 102 -0.01 -22.36 27.10
C VAL A 102 -1.01 -21.88 28.16
N GLY A 103 -0.92 -20.62 28.56
CA GLY A 103 -1.84 -19.97 29.51
C GLY A 103 -3.28 -19.95 29.00
N GLN A 104 -3.51 -19.58 27.74
CA GLN A 104 -4.84 -19.55 27.14
C GLN A 104 -5.42 -20.93 26.81
N ALA A 105 -4.58 -21.92 26.46
CA ALA A 105 -5.04 -23.21 25.95
C ALA A 105 -5.86 -24.05 26.93
N GLY A 106 -5.78 -23.80 28.23
CA GLY A 106 -6.43 -24.63 29.25
C GLY A 106 -7.37 -23.88 30.18
N THR A 107 -7.92 -22.74 29.76
CA THR A 107 -9.13 -22.22 30.39
C THR A 107 -10.31 -22.96 29.76
N PRO A 108 -10.81 -24.07 30.36
CA PRO A 108 -12.01 -24.69 29.86
C PRO A 108 -13.10 -23.62 29.84
N ALA A 109 -13.94 -23.61 28.80
CA ALA A 109 -15.18 -22.84 28.77
C ALA A 109 -16.10 -23.36 29.89
N ALA A 110 -15.76 -23.04 31.14
CA ALA A 110 -16.43 -23.53 32.32
C ALA A 110 -17.85 -23.00 32.29
N ALA A 111 -18.78 -23.93 32.11
CA ALA A 111 -20.20 -23.72 32.00
C ALA A 111 -20.70 -22.79 33.12
N GLY A 112 -21.07 -21.56 32.75
CA GLY A 112 -21.96 -20.73 33.57
C GLY A 112 -21.34 -19.61 34.41
N LYS A 113 -20.02 -19.35 34.35
CA LYS A 113 -19.44 -18.13 34.96
C LYS A 113 -18.71 -17.30 33.92
N THR A 114 -19.47 -16.45 33.23
CA THR A 114 -19.05 -15.40 32.29
C THR A 114 -18.25 -14.30 33.00
N THR A 115 -17.12 -14.62 33.61
CA THR A 115 -16.01 -13.67 33.56
C THR A 115 -15.47 -13.81 32.14
N ALA A 116 -15.88 -12.89 31.28
CA ALA A 116 -15.40 -12.79 29.90
C ALA A 116 -13.88 -12.65 29.94
N VAL A 117 -13.18 -13.78 29.96
CA VAL A 117 -11.79 -13.83 29.54
C VAL A 117 -11.89 -13.45 28.08
N ASP A 118 -11.39 -12.26 27.75
CA ASP A 118 -11.37 -11.72 26.39
C ASP A 118 -10.76 -12.77 25.46
N GLU A 119 -11.61 -13.56 24.79
CA GLU A 119 -11.19 -14.44 23.68
C GLU A 119 -10.55 -13.63 22.54
N THR A 120 -10.66 -12.30 22.61
CA THR A 120 -10.05 -11.30 21.74
C THR A 120 -8.64 -10.89 22.18
N ALA A 121 -8.15 -11.37 23.34
CA ALA A 121 -6.82 -11.02 23.83
C ALA A 121 -5.75 -11.59 22.90
N GLN A 122 -5.19 -10.72 22.06
CA GLN A 122 -4.07 -11.04 21.18
C GLN A 122 -2.77 -11.14 21.98
N PRO A 123 -1.83 -12.03 21.61
CA PRO A 123 -0.54 -12.09 22.27
C PRO A 123 0.23 -10.79 22.01
N PRO A 124 1.01 -10.31 22.98
CA PRO A 124 1.77 -9.08 22.81
C PRO A 124 2.82 -9.23 21.69
N PRO A 125 3.15 -8.13 21.00
CA PRO A 125 4.26 -8.11 20.05
C PRO A 125 5.60 -8.28 20.79
N ILE A 126 6.57 -8.89 20.12
CA ILE A 126 7.89 -9.16 20.70
C ILE A 126 8.67 -7.84 20.88
N GLY A 127 9.15 -7.60 22.10
CA GLY A 127 9.96 -6.42 22.44
C GLY A 127 11.44 -6.57 22.10
N LEU A 128 12.16 -5.45 22.08
CA LEU A 128 13.59 -5.42 21.73
C LEU A 128 14.47 -6.23 22.69
N ALA A 129 14.19 -6.20 23.99
CA ALA A 129 14.96 -6.92 25.01
C ALA A 129 14.84 -8.45 24.86
N GLU A 130 13.62 -8.94 24.62
CA GLU A 130 13.33 -10.34 24.37
C GLU A 130 14.01 -10.81 23.07
N LEU A 131 13.85 -10.05 21.99
CA LEU A 131 14.51 -10.32 20.71
C LEU A 131 16.03 -10.40 20.83
N ARG A 132 16.67 -9.45 21.53
CA ARG A 132 18.13 -9.47 21.77
C ARG A 132 18.57 -10.68 22.56
N THR A 133 17.81 -11.06 23.58
CA THR A 133 18.10 -12.23 24.41
C THR A 133 18.02 -13.51 23.57
N PHE A 134 16.96 -13.63 22.77
CA PHE A 134 16.77 -14.76 21.86
C PHE A 134 17.88 -14.89 20.82
N ILE A 135 18.28 -13.79 20.16
CA ILE A 135 19.35 -13.83 19.15
C ILE A 135 20.70 -14.20 19.77
N ARG A 136 21.02 -13.67 20.97
CA ARG A 136 22.26 -14.06 21.69
C ARG A 136 22.27 -15.55 22.04
N GLN A 137 21.11 -16.11 22.41
CA GLN A 137 20.96 -17.54 22.67
C GLN A 137 21.19 -18.38 21.40
N LEU A 138 20.68 -17.92 20.24
CA LEU A 138 20.83 -18.61 18.96
C LEU A 138 22.26 -18.57 18.41
N VAL A 139 22.92 -17.41 18.46
CA VAL A 139 24.26 -17.21 17.90
C VAL A 139 25.32 -17.94 18.75
N GLY A 140 25.05 -18.13 20.05
CA GLY A 140 26.05 -18.51 21.03
C GLY A 140 26.99 -17.33 21.31
N GLY A 141 27.49 -17.20 22.53
CA GLY A 141 28.20 -15.99 22.99
C GLY A 141 29.49 -15.58 22.23
N ASP A 142 29.87 -16.29 21.17
CA ASP A 142 31.12 -16.07 20.43
C ASP A 142 30.87 -16.02 18.91
N ALA A 143 30.50 -14.84 18.40
CA ALA A 143 30.21 -14.59 16.98
C ALA A 143 31.50 -14.42 16.14
N LYS A 144 32.35 -15.46 16.12
CA LYS A 144 33.63 -15.46 15.38
C LYS A 144 33.47 -15.38 13.87
N VAL A 145 32.31 -15.80 13.36
CA VAL A 145 31.97 -15.80 11.94
C VAL A 145 30.78 -14.87 11.68
N PRO A 146 30.54 -14.44 10.43
CA PRO A 146 29.34 -13.69 10.09
C PRO A 146 28.07 -14.55 10.26
N TYR A 147 27.08 -13.99 10.96
CA TYR A 147 25.74 -14.57 11.12
C TYR A 147 24.72 -13.75 10.35
N LEU A 148 23.84 -14.45 9.63
CA LEU A 148 22.65 -13.87 9.04
C LEU A 148 21.42 -14.53 9.68
N VAL A 149 20.63 -13.76 10.43
CA VAL A 149 19.53 -14.27 11.26
C VAL A 149 18.21 -13.66 10.81
N GLY A 150 17.30 -14.49 10.30
CA GLY A 150 15.90 -14.13 10.07
C GLY A 150 15.04 -14.61 11.24
N VAL A 151 14.37 -13.68 11.91
CA VAL A 151 13.47 -13.98 13.04
C VAL A 151 12.03 -13.70 12.62
N CYS A 152 11.19 -14.72 12.65
CA CYS A 152 9.76 -14.58 12.42
C CYS A 152 8.99 -14.52 13.74
N SER A 153 8.06 -13.58 13.86
CA SER A 153 7.11 -13.52 14.99
C SER A 153 5.67 -13.56 14.46
N PRO A 154 4.79 -14.43 14.98
CA PRO A 154 3.39 -14.50 14.56
C PRO A 154 2.58 -13.28 15.03
N THR A 155 3.03 -12.60 16.09
CA THR A 155 2.39 -11.41 16.67
C THR A 155 3.07 -10.11 16.25
N GLY A 156 4.12 -10.22 15.45
CA GLY A 156 4.97 -9.10 15.08
C GLY A 156 5.92 -8.67 16.19
N PHE A 157 6.49 -7.48 15.98
CA PHE A 157 7.49 -6.84 16.82
C PHE A 157 7.04 -5.43 17.20
N THR A 158 7.53 -4.94 18.34
CA THR A 158 7.31 -3.54 18.71
C THR A 158 8.03 -2.58 17.76
N ASP A 159 7.57 -1.34 17.65
CA ASP A 159 8.24 -0.29 16.86
C ASP A 159 9.69 -0.06 17.32
N GLU A 160 9.95 -0.20 18.62
CA GLU A 160 11.29 -0.12 19.19
C GLU A 160 12.20 -1.22 18.59
N ALA A 161 11.72 -2.46 18.51
CA ALA A 161 12.47 -3.57 17.93
C ALA A 161 12.74 -3.38 16.43
N LYS A 162 11.78 -2.79 15.69
CA LYS A 162 11.93 -2.49 14.26
C LYS A 162 12.90 -1.34 13.98
N ARG A 163 12.82 -0.25 14.76
CA ARG A 163 13.56 0.99 14.50
C ARG A 163 14.96 1.00 15.10
N LEU A 164 15.11 0.61 16.37
CA LEU A 164 16.43 0.60 17.03
C LEU A 164 17.28 -0.58 16.58
N GLY A 165 16.61 -1.68 16.23
CA GLY A 165 17.28 -2.88 15.77
C GLY A 165 18.18 -3.54 16.81
N VAL A 166 18.85 -4.59 16.35
CA VAL A 166 19.75 -5.43 17.11
C VAL A 166 21.18 -5.17 16.64
N ASP A 167 21.93 -4.42 17.44
CA ASP A 167 23.34 -4.18 17.20
C ASP A 167 24.17 -5.25 17.93
N LEU A 168 24.57 -6.28 17.19
CA LEU A 168 25.47 -7.33 17.65
C LEU A 168 26.63 -7.45 16.68
N ALA A 169 27.83 -7.67 17.23
CA ALA A 169 29.02 -7.89 16.43
C ALA A 169 28.83 -9.09 15.50
N ASN A 170 29.19 -8.92 14.23
CA ASN A 170 29.06 -9.93 13.16
C ASN A 170 27.67 -10.54 12.94
N VAL A 171 26.58 -9.92 13.40
CA VAL A 171 25.21 -10.41 13.14
C VAL A 171 24.45 -9.42 12.25
N ALA A 172 23.88 -9.92 11.16
CA ALA A 172 22.87 -9.25 10.37
C ALA A 172 21.50 -9.84 10.72
N VAL A 173 20.53 -9.00 11.07
CA VAL A 173 19.20 -9.40 11.54
C VAL A 173 18.11 -8.90 10.59
N VAL A 174 17.23 -9.82 10.19
CA VAL A 174 16.00 -9.56 9.43
C VAL A 174 14.81 -9.98 10.30
N LEU A 175 13.81 -9.13 10.42
CA LEU A 175 12.55 -9.42 11.10
C LEU A 175 11.49 -9.77 10.06
N VAL A 176 10.68 -10.78 10.35
CA VAL A 176 9.64 -11.27 9.45
C VAL A 176 8.32 -11.35 10.20
N GLU A 177 7.29 -10.72 9.65
CA GLU A 177 5.97 -10.64 10.28
C GLU A 177 4.90 -11.06 9.27
N PRO A 178 3.92 -11.90 9.67
CA PRO A 178 2.76 -12.15 8.83
C PRO A 178 1.89 -10.89 8.80
N ARG A 179 1.30 -10.60 7.64
CA ARG A 179 0.35 -9.51 7.48
C ARG A 179 -1.08 -10.00 7.66
N ALA A 180 -1.99 -9.08 7.98
CA ALA A 180 -3.41 -9.40 8.11
C ALA A 180 -4.06 -9.83 6.77
N ASP A 181 -3.52 -9.35 5.64
CA ASP A 181 -3.99 -9.60 4.27
C ASP A 181 -3.36 -10.84 3.61
N GLY A 182 -2.75 -11.75 4.38
CA GLY A 182 -2.22 -13.02 3.87
C GLY A 182 -0.81 -12.96 3.24
N GLY A 183 -0.08 -11.87 3.44
CA GLY A 183 1.32 -11.70 3.03
C GLY A 183 2.32 -11.73 4.17
N TRP A 184 3.55 -11.31 3.87
CA TRP A 184 4.64 -11.17 4.83
C TRP A 184 5.32 -9.81 4.70
N THR A 185 5.75 -9.25 5.82
CA THR A 185 6.58 -8.05 5.88
C THR A 185 7.97 -8.45 6.35
N THR A 186 9.00 -8.02 5.62
CA THR A 186 10.40 -8.21 6.02
C THR A 186 11.07 -6.88 6.30
N THR A 187 11.73 -6.76 7.45
CA THR A 187 12.40 -5.53 7.88
C THR A 187 13.86 -5.82 8.24
N CYS A 188 14.81 -5.07 7.67
CA CYS A 188 16.21 -5.13 8.09
C CYS A 188 16.38 -4.45 9.45
N ALA A 189 16.57 -5.22 10.51
CA ALA A 189 16.66 -4.70 11.89
C ALA A 189 18.08 -4.62 12.42
N SER A 190 19.08 -4.57 11.54
CA SER A 190 20.47 -4.31 11.93
C SER A 190 21.15 -3.48 10.85
N PRO A 191 22.15 -2.64 11.19
CA PRO A 191 22.87 -1.85 10.20
C PRO A 191 23.60 -2.68 9.12
N LYS A 192 23.87 -3.97 9.42
CA LYS A 192 24.56 -4.89 8.51
C LYS A 192 23.63 -5.63 7.55
N ALA A 193 22.33 -5.68 7.86
CA ALA A 193 21.36 -6.38 7.02
C ALA A 193 21.04 -5.55 5.77
N GLN A 194 21.15 -6.19 4.60
CA GLN A 194 20.86 -5.58 3.31
C GLN A 194 19.46 -5.99 2.82
N PRO A 195 18.82 -5.21 1.92
CA PRO A 195 17.54 -5.60 1.32
C PRO A 195 17.58 -6.95 0.59
N ALA A 196 18.74 -7.35 0.09
CA ALA A 196 18.93 -8.67 -0.51
C ALA A 196 18.84 -9.80 0.52
N ASP A 197 19.24 -9.55 1.77
CA ASP A 197 19.13 -10.52 2.85
C ASP A 197 17.67 -10.68 3.30
N ALA A 198 16.89 -9.59 3.29
CA ALA A 198 15.46 -9.64 3.60
C ALA A 198 14.70 -10.60 2.67
N ARG A 199 15.05 -10.62 1.38
CA ARG A 199 14.46 -11.53 0.37
C ARG A 199 14.72 -13.01 0.67
N LEU A 200 15.81 -13.35 1.37
CA LEU A 200 16.12 -14.74 1.72
C LEU A 200 15.17 -15.28 2.78
N PHE A 201 14.63 -14.41 3.64
CA PHE A 201 13.73 -14.79 4.72
C PHE A 201 12.26 -14.50 4.43
N ASP A 202 11.94 -14.05 3.21
CA ASP A 202 10.56 -13.88 2.78
C ASP A 202 9.99 -15.24 2.37
N PRO A 203 9.10 -15.85 3.17
CA PRO A 203 8.65 -17.22 2.91
C PRO A 203 7.63 -17.29 1.76
N GLU A 204 7.20 -16.15 1.23
CA GLU A 204 6.21 -16.10 0.17
C GLU A 204 6.87 -16.25 -1.21
N ALA A 205 6.59 -17.39 -1.85
CA ALA A 205 6.99 -17.63 -3.23
C ALA A 205 6.46 -16.53 -4.18
N VAL A 206 7.24 -16.20 -5.21
CA VAL A 206 6.88 -15.17 -6.19
C VAL A 206 5.50 -15.43 -6.83
N SER A 207 5.16 -16.69 -7.11
CA SER A 207 3.85 -17.07 -7.66
C SER A 207 2.68 -16.74 -6.74
N ARG A 208 2.84 -16.87 -5.41
CA ARG A 208 1.81 -16.49 -4.43
C ARG A 208 1.63 -14.97 -4.39
N LYS A 209 2.72 -14.21 -4.46
CA LYS A 209 2.67 -12.74 -4.56
C LYS A 209 1.91 -12.27 -5.80
N LEU A 210 2.20 -12.88 -6.96
CA LEU A 210 1.48 -12.59 -8.20
C LEU A 210 -0.02 -12.94 -8.09
N THR A 211 -0.34 -14.04 -7.39
CA THR A 211 -1.75 -14.43 -7.13
C THR A 211 -2.46 -13.39 -6.27
N ARG A 212 -1.83 -12.88 -5.20
CA ARG A 212 -2.39 -11.79 -4.38
C ARG A 212 -2.60 -10.51 -5.18
N VAL A 213 -1.66 -10.15 -6.06
CA VAL A 213 -1.86 -9.00 -6.96
C VAL A 213 -3.07 -9.21 -7.86
N ARG A 214 -3.24 -10.41 -8.44
CA ARG A 214 -4.41 -10.75 -9.26
C ARG A 214 -5.72 -10.68 -8.45
N GLU A 215 -5.74 -11.20 -7.23
CA GLU A 215 -6.90 -11.13 -6.33
C GLU A 215 -7.26 -9.69 -5.99
N GLU A 216 -6.28 -8.85 -5.68
CA GLU A 216 -6.48 -7.42 -5.39
C GLU A 216 -6.99 -6.66 -6.62
N VAL A 217 -6.45 -6.94 -7.81
CA VAL A 217 -6.94 -6.37 -9.08
C VAL A 217 -8.39 -6.79 -9.34
N ASN A 218 -8.74 -8.04 -9.07
CA ASN A 218 -10.11 -8.53 -9.22
C ASN A 218 -11.08 -7.88 -8.22
N LEU A 219 -10.65 -7.71 -6.96
CA LEU A 219 -11.41 -7.03 -5.93
C LEU A 219 -11.71 -5.58 -6.32
N ARG A 220 -10.74 -4.92 -6.97
CA ARG A 220 -10.83 -3.53 -7.44
C ARG A 220 -11.20 -3.39 -8.91
N ARG A 221 -11.87 -4.40 -9.48
CA ARG A 221 -12.26 -4.38 -10.90
C ARG A 221 -13.19 -3.21 -11.25
N ALA A 222 -14.00 -2.74 -10.30
CA ALA A 222 -14.84 -1.57 -10.49
C ALA A 222 -14.02 -0.28 -10.72
N ASP A 223 -12.90 -0.12 -10.01
CA ASP A 223 -12.02 1.05 -10.15
C ASP A 223 -11.38 1.11 -11.55
N LEU A 224 -11.16 -0.04 -12.20
CA LEU A 224 -10.64 -0.12 -13.57
C LEU A 224 -11.66 0.35 -14.62
N LEU A 225 -12.96 0.41 -14.29
CA LEU A 225 -14.01 0.88 -15.21
C LEU A 225 -14.04 2.40 -15.29
N THR A 226 -13.71 3.09 -14.20
CA THR A 226 -13.74 4.56 -14.11
C THR A 226 -12.35 5.18 -14.22
N GLY A 227 -11.30 4.44 -13.85
CA GLY A 227 -9.91 4.89 -13.87
C GLY A 227 -8.92 3.75 -14.13
N GLY A 228 -7.89 3.68 -13.29
CA GLY A 228 -6.84 2.66 -13.38
C GLY A 228 -6.15 2.43 -12.04
N LEU A 229 -5.45 1.31 -11.92
CA LEU A 229 -4.69 0.93 -10.72
C LEU A 229 -3.20 1.18 -10.95
N ARG A 230 -2.57 1.95 -10.06
CA ARG A 230 -1.11 2.16 -10.09
C ARG A 230 -0.38 1.02 -9.40
N ALA A 231 0.74 0.58 -9.98
CA ALA A 231 1.56 -0.49 -9.46
C ALA A 231 2.20 -0.10 -8.12
N SER A 232 2.62 1.15 -7.96
CA SER A 232 3.09 1.70 -6.68
C SER A 232 2.05 1.59 -5.56
N ALA A 233 0.82 2.08 -5.81
CA ALA A 233 -0.26 2.07 -4.82
C ALA A 233 -0.72 0.66 -4.45
N VAL A 234 -0.84 -0.25 -5.43
CA VAL A 234 -1.13 -1.67 -5.18
C VAL A 234 0.03 -2.34 -4.43
N GLY A 235 1.28 -2.00 -4.78
CA GLY A 235 2.48 -2.48 -4.10
C GLY A 235 2.52 -2.08 -2.64
N GLU A 236 2.31 -0.80 -2.32
CA GLU A 236 2.27 -0.30 -0.95
C GLU A 236 1.19 -1.01 -0.13
N ARG A 237 -0.02 -1.10 -0.68
CA ARG A 237 -1.15 -1.78 -0.04
C ARG A 237 -0.86 -3.25 0.26
N LEU A 238 -0.21 -3.98 -0.65
CA LEU A 238 0.11 -5.40 -0.48
C LEU A 238 1.45 -5.66 0.21
N GLY A 239 2.28 -4.64 0.42
CA GLY A 239 3.66 -4.78 0.89
C GLY A 239 4.62 -5.37 -0.15
N LEU A 240 4.34 -5.16 -1.43
CA LEU A 240 5.10 -5.68 -2.56
C LEU A 240 5.87 -4.57 -3.27
N SER A 241 6.98 -4.92 -3.92
CA SER A 241 7.71 -3.94 -4.73
C SER A 241 6.92 -3.58 -5.98
N ALA A 242 6.92 -2.29 -6.35
CA ALA A 242 6.24 -1.80 -7.55
C ALA A 242 6.65 -2.60 -8.81
N GLY A 243 7.95 -2.92 -8.96
CA GLY A 243 8.42 -3.73 -10.10
C GLY A 243 7.86 -5.15 -10.16
N LEU A 244 7.53 -5.79 -9.03
CA LEU A 244 6.83 -7.08 -9.04
C LEU A 244 5.38 -6.91 -9.47
N VAL A 245 4.71 -5.87 -8.98
CA VAL A 245 3.33 -5.54 -9.35
C VAL A 245 3.23 -5.17 -10.84
N THR A 246 4.18 -4.42 -11.38
CA THR A 246 4.26 -4.10 -12.82
C THR A 246 4.33 -5.37 -13.67
N ARG A 247 5.18 -6.35 -13.30
CA ARG A 247 5.23 -7.63 -14.01
C ARG A 247 3.92 -8.42 -13.91
N ALA A 248 3.25 -8.35 -12.75
CA ALA A 248 1.94 -8.95 -12.58
C ALA A 248 0.90 -8.29 -13.49
N PHE A 249 0.91 -6.96 -13.58
CA PHE A 249 0.05 -6.19 -14.47
C PHE A 249 0.30 -6.54 -15.94
N GLU A 250 1.56 -6.62 -16.37
CA GLU A 250 1.95 -7.03 -17.72
C GLU A 250 1.44 -8.44 -18.04
N HIS A 251 1.56 -9.37 -17.09
CA HIS A 251 1.02 -10.73 -17.26
C HIS A 251 -0.51 -10.74 -17.35
N LEU A 252 -1.21 -9.95 -16.51
CA LEU A 252 -2.67 -9.84 -16.55
C LEU A 252 -3.18 -9.18 -17.85
N ALA A 253 -2.43 -8.24 -18.41
CA ALA A 253 -2.76 -7.58 -19.67
C ALA A 253 -2.56 -8.48 -20.89
N ALA A 254 -1.80 -9.56 -20.77
CA ALA A 254 -1.67 -10.55 -21.85
C ALA A 254 -2.97 -11.35 -22.08
N ASP A 255 -3.82 -11.48 -21.06
CA ASP A 255 -4.95 -12.41 -21.04
C ASP A 255 -6.31 -11.80 -21.44
N GLY A 256 -6.38 -10.54 -21.91
CA GLY A 256 -7.66 -10.00 -22.42
C GLY A 256 -7.78 -8.47 -22.51
N GLU A 257 -8.81 -7.94 -21.83
CA GLU A 257 -9.26 -6.54 -21.89
C GLU A 257 -8.35 -5.57 -21.09
N LEU A 258 -7.49 -6.10 -20.23
CA LEU A 258 -6.62 -5.26 -19.39
C LEU A 258 -5.43 -4.73 -20.19
N ARG A 259 -5.02 -3.50 -19.88
CA ARG A 259 -3.90 -2.80 -20.53
C ARG A 259 -3.00 -2.19 -19.48
N VAL A 260 -1.72 -2.11 -19.81
CA VAL A 260 -0.70 -1.44 -18.98
C VAL A 260 -0.15 -0.25 -19.76
N SER A 261 -0.15 0.91 -19.12
CA SER A 261 0.57 2.09 -19.60
C SER A 261 1.69 2.41 -18.61
N ARG A 262 2.89 2.73 -19.12
CA ARG A 262 4.02 3.16 -18.29
C ARG A 262 4.00 4.67 -18.13
N GLU A 263 4.11 5.15 -16.89
CA GLU A 263 4.15 6.57 -16.53
C GLU A 263 5.40 6.81 -15.66
N GLY A 264 6.52 7.19 -16.30
CA GLY A 264 7.81 7.28 -15.61
C GLY A 264 8.28 5.91 -15.10
N ASP A 265 8.52 5.81 -13.79
CA ASP A 265 8.94 4.57 -13.12
C ASP A 265 7.76 3.71 -12.61
N ASP A 266 6.51 4.15 -12.83
CA ASP A 266 5.30 3.46 -12.40
C ASP A 266 4.51 2.87 -13.58
N ALA A 267 3.64 1.91 -13.28
CA ALA A 267 2.76 1.27 -14.25
C ALA A 267 1.29 1.44 -13.86
N LEU A 268 0.46 1.81 -14.83
CA LEU A 268 -0.98 1.99 -14.69
C LEU A 268 -1.71 0.86 -15.41
N LEU A 269 -2.43 0.03 -14.67
CA LEU A 269 -3.35 -0.97 -15.20
C LEU A 269 -4.73 -0.35 -15.41
N PHE A 270 -5.33 -0.53 -16.58
CA PHE A 270 -6.66 -0.01 -16.89
C PHE A 270 -7.43 -0.98 -17.80
N LEU A 271 -8.76 -0.82 -17.87
CA LEU A 271 -9.59 -1.61 -18.78
C LEU A 271 -9.64 -0.95 -20.17
N GLY A 272 -9.33 -1.72 -21.20
CA GLY A 272 -9.41 -1.33 -22.61
C GLY A 272 -10.20 -2.33 -23.46
N ALA A 273 -10.47 -1.96 -24.70
CA ALA A 273 -11.04 -2.82 -25.70
C ALA A 273 -10.01 -3.84 -26.25
N PRO A 274 -10.45 -5.04 -26.70
CA PRO A 274 -9.57 -6.08 -27.22
C PRO A 274 -9.01 -5.71 -28.61
N ALA A 275 -7.82 -5.10 -28.66
CA ALA A 275 -7.01 -4.93 -29.87
C ALA A 275 -5.57 -5.43 -29.67
N ALA A 276 -4.93 -5.89 -30.74
CA ALA A 276 -3.48 -6.01 -30.79
C ALA A 276 -2.90 -4.59 -30.96
N MET A 277 -2.15 -4.09 -29.98
CA MET A 277 -1.40 -2.85 -30.13
C MET A 277 0.01 -3.17 -30.62
N GLU A 278 0.42 -2.46 -31.67
CA GLU A 278 1.82 -2.26 -32.01
C GLU A 278 2.27 -0.98 -31.30
N GLU A 279 3.37 -1.04 -30.54
CA GLU A 279 3.96 0.13 -29.87
C GLU A 279 4.51 1.08 -30.95
N TYR A 280 3.88 2.24 -31.11
CA TYR A 280 4.38 3.30 -31.99
C TYR A 280 4.81 4.52 -31.18
N ASP A 281 6.09 4.88 -31.34
CA ASP A 281 6.70 6.05 -30.72
C ASP A 281 6.41 7.28 -31.60
N MET A 282 5.20 7.84 -31.48
CA MET A 282 4.77 9.05 -32.22
C MET A 282 4.34 10.15 -31.25
N SER A 283 4.51 11.40 -31.70
CA SER A 283 4.00 12.59 -31.02
C SER A 283 2.49 12.50 -30.78
N MET A 284 2.01 12.86 -29.58
CA MET A 284 0.62 12.75 -29.16
C MET A 284 -0.36 13.45 -30.12
N VAL A 285 0.04 14.60 -30.69
CA VAL A 285 -0.81 15.38 -31.61
C VAL A 285 -0.93 14.69 -32.97
N GLU A 286 0.16 14.11 -33.48
CA GLU A 286 0.16 13.33 -34.71
C GLU A 286 -0.63 12.03 -34.54
N TRP A 287 -0.47 11.39 -33.39
CA TRP A 287 -1.22 10.19 -33.05
C TRP A 287 -2.74 10.46 -32.97
N ILE A 288 -3.19 11.57 -32.37
CA ILE A 288 -4.62 11.96 -32.38
C ILE A 288 -5.11 12.19 -33.81
N ARG A 289 -4.38 12.96 -34.63
CA ARG A 289 -4.75 13.20 -36.04
C ARG A 289 -4.82 11.90 -36.84
N GLN A 290 -3.88 10.99 -36.62
CA GLN A 290 -3.83 9.72 -37.31
C GLN A 290 -4.95 8.76 -36.86
N LEU A 291 -5.26 8.74 -35.56
CA LEU A 291 -6.36 7.96 -35.01
C LEU A 291 -7.69 8.40 -35.61
N PHE A 292 -7.99 9.70 -35.60
CA PHE A 292 -9.29 10.19 -36.07
C PHE A 292 -9.38 10.35 -37.59
N GLY A 293 -8.26 10.37 -38.31
CA GLY A 293 -8.22 10.43 -39.77
C GLY A 293 -8.53 9.11 -40.48
N ARG A 294 -8.50 7.96 -39.77
CA ARG A 294 -8.84 6.65 -40.35
C ARG A 294 -10.18 6.15 -39.82
N GLU A 295 -11.07 5.82 -40.76
CA GLU A 295 -12.36 5.16 -40.52
C GLU A 295 -12.11 3.65 -40.27
N GLY A 296 -12.78 3.05 -39.28
CA GLY A 296 -12.67 1.62 -38.97
C GLY A 296 -11.63 1.23 -37.89
N ASP A 297 -11.10 2.20 -37.13
CA ASP A 297 -10.17 1.95 -36.01
C ASP A 297 -10.75 2.33 -34.65
N GLU A 298 -12.04 2.03 -34.43
CA GLU A 298 -12.78 2.40 -33.21
C GLU A 298 -12.17 1.75 -31.97
N THR A 299 -11.69 0.52 -32.08
CA THR A 299 -11.09 -0.22 -30.95
C THR A 299 -9.81 0.45 -30.46
N ARG A 300 -8.93 0.92 -31.35
CA ARG A 300 -7.74 1.67 -30.93
C ARG A 300 -8.10 3.04 -30.37
N LYS A 301 -9.10 3.72 -30.93
CA LYS A 301 -9.64 4.99 -30.37
C LYS A 301 -10.19 4.80 -28.95
N ILE A 302 -10.93 3.72 -28.70
CA ILE A 302 -11.43 3.39 -27.37
C ILE A 302 -10.28 3.15 -26.40
N ASN A 303 -9.26 2.36 -26.78
CA ASN A 303 -8.08 2.11 -25.95
C ASN A 303 -7.30 3.38 -25.62
N ALA A 304 -7.04 4.19 -26.64
CA ALA A 304 -6.42 5.50 -26.55
C ALA A 304 -7.11 6.42 -25.52
N LEU A 305 -8.43 6.54 -25.64
CA LEU A 305 -9.25 7.36 -24.76
C LEU A 305 -9.34 6.78 -23.34
N ALA A 306 -9.45 5.45 -23.22
CA ALA A 306 -9.47 4.77 -21.94
C ALA A 306 -8.17 4.97 -21.16
N GLU A 307 -7.02 4.88 -21.84
CA GLU A 307 -5.71 5.19 -21.26
C GLU A 307 -5.64 6.63 -20.77
N ARG A 308 -6.04 7.60 -21.62
CA ARG A 308 -6.05 9.02 -21.26
C ARG A 308 -6.96 9.29 -20.07
N ARG A 309 -8.15 8.69 -20.05
CA ARG A 309 -9.09 8.80 -18.92
C ARG A 309 -8.48 8.24 -17.64
N ALA A 310 -7.84 7.08 -17.70
CA ALA A 310 -7.17 6.49 -16.53
C ALA A 310 -6.04 7.40 -16.02
N LYS A 311 -5.23 7.98 -16.90
CA LYS A 311 -4.19 8.96 -16.55
C LYS A 311 -4.78 10.21 -15.88
N LEU A 312 -5.86 10.77 -16.43
CA LEU A 312 -6.56 11.93 -15.86
C LEU A 312 -7.18 11.62 -14.50
N ALA A 313 -7.86 10.49 -14.35
CA ALA A 313 -8.43 10.05 -13.07
C ALA A 313 -7.32 9.95 -12.01
N SER A 314 -6.20 9.32 -12.38
CA SER A 314 -5.07 9.15 -11.49
C SER A 314 -4.32 10.46 -11.17
N ARG A 315 -4.39 11.48 -12.04
CA ARG A 315 -3.93 12.85 -11.76
C ARG A 315 -4.88 13.57 -10.80
N ARG A 316 -6.20 13.44 -11.01
CA ARG A 316 -7.22 14.01 -10.12
C ARG A 316 -7.07 13.47 -8.69
N ASP A 317 -6.85 12.17 -8.55
CA ASP A 317 -6.68 11.55 -7.23
C ASP A 317 -5.41 12.07 -6.53
N ARG A 318 -4.29 12.28 -7.27
CA ARG A 318 -3.09 12.96 -6.74
C ARG A 318 -3.40 14.38 -6.25
N LEU A 319 -4.17 15.17 -7.02
CA LEU A 319 -4.55 16.54 -6.62
C LEU A 319 -5.37 16.55 -5.32
N TYR A 320 -6.27 15.59 -5.12
CA TYR A 320 -7.01 15.46 -3.86
C TYR A 320 -6.11 15.04 -2.69
N GLU A 321 -5.17 14.13 -2.92
CA GLU A 321 -4.20 13.73 -1.89
C GLU A 321 -3.30 14.90 -1.47
N ASP A 322 -2.79 15.66 -2.44
CA ASP A 322 -1.96 16.84 -2.18
C ASP A 322 -2.76 17.93 -1.44
N ALA A 323 -4.04 18.14 -1.79
CA ALA A 323 -4.92 19.04 -1.05
C ALA A 323 -5.10 18.58 0.41
N ALA A 324 -5.35 17.30 0.66
CA ALA A 324 -5.47 16.76 2.01
C ALA A 324 -4.18 16.91 2.85
N ARG A 325 -3.01 16.83 2.21
CA ARG A 325 -1.72 17.11 2.88
C ARG A 325 -1.57 18.59 3.26
N LEU A 326 -2.04 19.50 2.41
CA LEU A 326 -2.06 20.93 2.73
C LEU A 326 -3.05 21.25 3.85
N GLU A 327 -4.22 20.60 3.88
CA GLU A 327 -5.19 20.71 4.99
C GLU A 327 -4.57 20.27 6.32
N GLY A 328 -3.82 19.16 6.33
CA GLY A 328 -3.08 18.70 7.51
C GLY A 328 -2.07 19.75 8.03
N ARG A 329 -1.31 20.36 7.12
CA ARG A 329 -0.34 21.44 7.46
C ARG A 329 -1.05 22.70 7.94
N GLU A 330 -2.18 23.06 7.34
CA GLU A 330 -2.99 24.19 7.79
C GLU A 330 -3.44 23.97 9.24
N ALA A 331 -3.93 22.78 9.57
CA ALA A 331 -4.36 22.43 10.92
C ALA A 331 -3.20 22.53 11.94
N GLU A 332 -1.99 22.09 11.57
CA GLU A 332 -0.79 22.23 12.39
C GLU A 332 -0.42 23.71 12.63
N LEU A 333 -0.40 24.54 11.57
CA LEU A 333 -0.12 25.96 11.68
C LEU A 333 -1.19 26.70 12.50
N MET A 334 -2.46 26.32 12.35
CA MET A 334 -3.56 26.84 13.17
C MET A 334 -3.34 26.52 14.66
N ALA A 335 -2.92 25.29 14.99
CA ALA A 335 -2.61 24.91 16.36
C ALA A 335 -1.41 25.70 16.92
N GLN A 336 -0.34 25.86 16.13
CA GLN A 336 0.82 26.67 16.50
C GLN A 336 0.47 28.15 16.69
N GLY A 337 -0.34 28.72 15.80
CA GLY A 337 -0.79 30.11 15.86
C GLY A 337 -1.61 30.40 17.11
N ARG A 338 -2.44 29.44 17.56
CA ARG A 338 -3.20 29.54 18.81
C ARG A 338 -2.31 29.52 20.06
N GLN A 339 -1.25 28.70 20.06
CA GLN A 339 -0.29 28.61 21.17
C GLN A 339 0.67 29.80 21.24
N THR A 340 0.87 30.49 20.12
CA THR A 340 1.81 31.59 20.00
C THR A 340 1.27 32.87 20.65
N SER A 341 1.98 33.43 21.63
CA SER A 341 1.58 34.67 22.31
C SER A 341 1.98 35.96 21.56
N SER A 342 2.97 35.89 20.66
CA SER A 342 3.46 37.05 19.93
C SER A 342 2.56 37.41 18.75
N ALA A 343 2.00 38.62 18.76
CA ALA A 343 1.16 39.14 17.68
C ALA A 343 1.87 39.13 16.30
N GLY A 344 3.17 39.47 16.27
CA GLY A 344 3.95 39.44 15.04
C GLY A 344 4.18 38.03 14.50
N ALA A 345 4.30 37.03 15.38
CA ALA A 345 4.37 35.63 14.96
C ALA A 345 3.01 35.11 14.50
N LYS A 346 1.90 35.47 15.16
CA LYS A 346 0.53 35.16 14.69
C LYS A 346 0.25 35.71 13.30
N ARG A 347 0.67 36.95 13.00
CA ARG A 347 0.56 37.54 11.65
C ARG A 347 1.28 36.72 10.59
N ARG A 348 2.52 36.30 10.85
CA ARG A 348 3.27 35.45 9.93
C ARG A 348 2.59 34.10 9.70
N ILE A 349 2.10 33.47 10.76
CA ILE A 349 1.35 32.20 10.66
C ILE A 349 0.05 32.40 9.87
N ALA A 350 -0.68 33.51 10.09
CA ALA A 350 -1.89 33.83 9.34
C ALA A 350 -1.65 33.98 7.84
N THR A 351 -0.57 34.67 7.44
CA THR A 351 -0.16 34.78 6.03
C THR A 351 0.17 33.41 5.43
N GLN A 352 0.87 32.54 6.18
CA GLN A 352 1.15 31.17 5.73
C GLN A 352 -0.13 30.34 5.55
N ILE A 353 -1.07 30.44 6.49
CA ILE A 353 -2.38 29.76 6.40
C ILE A 353 -3.15 30.25 5.17
N LYS A 354 -3.18 31.56 4.92
CA LYS A 354 -3.81 32.11 3.72
C LYS A 354 -3.22 31.49 2.45
N GLN A 355 -1.89 31.47 2.35
CA GLN A 355 -1.21 30.88 1.21
C GLN A 355 -1.60 29.40 1.03
N LEU A 356 -1.66 28.61 2.11
CA LEU A 356 -2.13 27.23 2.04
C LEU A 356 -3.60 27.11 1.56
N ARG A 357 -4.50 27.98 2.04
CA ARG A 357 -5.91 28.01 1.59
C ARG A 357 -6.03 28.32 0.11
N ASP A 358 -5.29 29.32 -0.37
CA ASP A 358 -5.25 29.68 -1.78
C ASP A 358 -4.68 28.51 -2.63
N ASP A 359 -3.64 27.82 -2.16
CA ASP A 359 -3.06 26.65 -2.82
C ASP A 359 -4.07 25.50 -2.93
N MET A 360 -4.81 25.21 -1.85
CA MET A 360 -5.86 24.20 -1.82
C MET A 360 -7.00 24.52 -2.77
N GLU A 361 -7.48 25.77 -2.80
CA GLU A 361 -8.54 26.18 -3.73
C GLU A 361 -8.10 25.98 -5.19
N ARG A 362 -6.84 26.29 -5.52
CA ARG A 362 -6.27 26.04 -6.84
C ARG A 362 -6.22 24.55 -7.18
N MET A 363 -5.78 23.70 -6.25
CA MET A 363 -5.78 22.24 -6.45
C MET A 363 -7.21 21.69 -6.66
N GLN A 364 -8.18 22.18 -5.89
CA GLN A 364 -9.59 21.79 -6.04
C GLN A 364 -10.19 22.26 -7.37
N ALA A 365 -9.87 23.49 -7.82
CA ALA A 365 -10.27 23.98 -9.14
C ALA A 365 -9.67 23.13 -10.27
N ALA A 366 -8.38 22.79 -10.17
CA ALA A 366 -7.72 21.89 -11.12
C ALA A 366 -8.37 20.50 -11.12
N ALA A 367 -8.69 19.93 -9.96
CA ALA A 367 -9.37 18.64 -9.85
C ALA A 367 -10.76 18.65 -10.50
N ARG A 368 -11.54 19.73 -10.32
CA ARG A 368 -12.87 19.90 -10.96
C ARG A 368 -12.76 19.89 -12.48
N MET A 369 -11.80 20.59 -13.06
CA MET A 369 -11.58 20.58 -14.50
C MET A 369 -11.16 19.21 -15.03
N VAL A 370 -10.25 18.53 -14.33
CA VAL A 370 -9.85 17.17 -14.71
C VAL A 370 -11.07 16.24 -14.67
N GLY A 371 -11.97 16.41 -13.69
CA GLY A 371 -13.27 15.75 -13.65
C GLY A 371 -14.10 15.99 -14.92
N GLN A 372 -14.29 17.25 -15.32
CA GLN A 372 -15.02 17.57 -16.55
C GLN A 372 -14.40 16.93 -17.81
N GLN A 373 -13.07 16.91 -17.92
CA GLN A 373 -12.39 16.23 -19.04
C GLN A 373 -12.65 14.71 -19.05
N ILE A 374 -12.68 14.08 -17.87
CA ILE A 374 -13.02 12.65 -17.73
C ILE A 374 -14.45 12.38 -18.22
N ASP A 375 -15.40 13.26 -17.91
CA ASP A 375 -16.80 13.10 -18.32
C ASP A 375 -16.98 13.20 -19.85
N VAL A 376 -16.29 14.16 -20.48
CA VAL A 376 -16.25 14.31 -21.95
C VAL A 376 -15.64 13.07 -22.60
N ILE A 377 -14.49 12.60 -22.11
CA ILE A 377 -13.83 11.41 -22.65
C ILE A 377 -14.72 10.16 -22.47
N SER A 378 -15.40 10.04 -21.33
CA SER A 378 -16.31 8.92 -21.08
C SER A 378 -17.49 8.91 -22.06
N THR A 379 -18.02 10.09 -22.40
CA THR A 379 -19.06 10.24 -23.43
C THR A 379 -18.55 9.81 -24.82
N HIS A 380 -17.31 10.16 -25.16
CA HIS A 380 -16.69 9.73 -26.42
C HIS A 380 -16.46 8.22 -26.48
N ILE A 381 -15.94 7.61 -25.41
CA ILE A 381 -15.76 6.16 -25.31
C ILE A 381 -17.10 5.45 -25.49
N HIS A 382 -18.16 5.92 -24.82
CA HIS A 382 -19.49 5.35 -24.95
C HIS A 382 -20.00 5.43 -26.39
N SER A 383 -19.88 6.60 -27.04
CA SER A 383 -20.31 6.79 -28.44
C SER A 383 -19.58 5.87 -29.41
N LEU A 384 -18.25 5.73 -29.27
CA LEU A 384 -17.44 4.80 -30.07
C LEU A 384 -17.83 3.34 -29.83
N THR A 385 -18.17 2.99 -28.58
CA THR A 385 -18.61 1.63 -28.22
C THR A 385 -19.95 1.29 -28.87
N LEU A 386 -20.91 2.22 -28.90
CA LEU A 386 -22.21 2.01 -29.58
C LEU A 386 -22.03 1.75 -31.08
N ILE A 387 -21.08 2.42 -31.72
CA ILE A 387 -20.77 2.25 -33.15
C ILE A 387 -20.12 0.91 -33.41
N GLN A 388 -19.18 0.51 -32.55
CA GLN A 388 -18.58 -0.82 -32.60
C GLN A 388 -19.65 -1.93 -32.51
N GLN A 389 -20.75 -1.66 -31.79
CA GLN A 389 -21.90 -2.57 -31.68
C GLN A 389 -22.89 -2.46 -32.88
N GLY A 390 -22.58 -1.66 -33.90
CA GLY A 390 -23.42 -1.48 -35.09
C GLY A 390 -24.65 -0.61 -34.86
N GLN A 391 -24.74 0.11 -33.74
CA GLN A 391 -25.82 1.07 -33.52
C GLN A 391 -25.50 2.37 -34.25
N ALA A 392 -26.44 2.87 -35.05
CA ALA A 392 -26.31 4.13 -35.78
C ALA A 392 -26.39 5.32 -34.81
N ALA A 393 -25.30 5.57 -34.08
CA ALA A 393 -25.10 6.77 -33.30
C ALA A 393 -24.47 7.85 -34.20
N LYS A 394 -25.03 9.07 -34.18
CA LYS A 394 -24.40 10.21 -34.84
C LYS A 394 -23.12 10.54 -34.08
N LEU A 395 -21.97 10.26 -34.70
CA LEU A 395 -20.67 10.63 -34.14
C LEU A 395 -20.59 12.14 -33.95
N PRO A 396 -20.04 12.64 -32.82
CA PRO A 396 -19.45 13.96 -32.84
C PRO A 396 -18.40 13.97 -33.95
N SER A 397 -18.44 15.01 -34.77
CA SER A 397 -17.50 15.14 -35.88
C SER A 397 -16.06 15.14 -35.34
N SER A 398 -15.10 14.69 -36.15
CA SER A 398 -13.68 14.76 -35.75
C SER A 398 -13.28 16.20 -35.38
N GLU A 399 -13.92 17.17 -36.03
CA GLU A 399 -13.74 18.60 -35.77
C GLU A 399 -14.21 18.99 -34.36
N GLU A 400 -15.41 18.55 -33.93
CA GLU A 400 -15.92 18.77 -32.57
C GLU A 400 -15.00 18.16 -31.51
N ILE A 401 -14.54 16.92 -31.70
CA ILE A 401 -13.62 16.26 -30.75
C ILE A 401 -12.30 17.03 -30.65
N THR A 402 -11.74 17.45 -31.78
CA THR A 402 -10.50 18.25 -31.77
C THR A 402 -10.72 19.62 -31.16
N GLN A 403 -11.88 20.25 -31.39
CA GLN A 403 -12.20 21.55 -30.83
C GLN A 403 -12.36 21.50 -29.31
N ASP A 404 -13.02 20.47 -28.78
CA ASP A 404 -13.16 20.25 -27.35
C ASP A 404 -11.80 19.95 -26.69
N ALA A 405 -10.93 19.18 -27.36
CA ALA A 405 -9.58 18.92 -26.88
C ALA A 405 -8.73 20.20 -26.83
N VAL A 406 -8.77 21.03 -27.88
CA VAL A 406 -8.05 22.31 -27.93
C VAL A 406 -8.58 23.27 -26.87
N ARG A 407 -9.90 23.42 -26.75
CA ARG A 407 -10.52 24.26 -25.72
C ARG A 407 -10.10 23.82 -24.30
N ALA A 408 -10.04 22.52 -24.07
CA ALA A 408 -9.61 21.98 -22.79
C ALA A 408 -8.12 22.27 -22.50
N GLU A 409 -7.24 22.21 -23.51
CA GLU A 409 -5.84 22.58 -23.38
C GLU A 409 -5.66 24.08 -23.14
N GLU A 410 -6.35 24.93 -23.89
CA GLU A 410 -6.34 26.38 -23.70
C GLU A 410 -6.81 26.78 -22.29
N MET A 411 -7.85 26.13 -21.76
CA MET A 411 -8.31 26.36 -20.39
C MET A 411 -7.26 25.95 -19.34
N LEU A 412 -6.54 24.84 -19.56
CA LEU A 412 -5.45 24.42 -18.68
C LEU A 412 -4.27 25.39 -18.72
N GLU A 413 -3.91 25.88 -19.91
CA GLU A 413 -2.83 26.86 -20.09
C GLU A 413 -3.20 28.22 -19.49
N GLN A 414 -4.46 28.65 -19.63
CA GLN A 414 -4.97 29.84 -18.96
C GLN A 414 -4.86 29.72 -17.44
N LEU A 415 -5.18 28.56 -16.87
CA LEU A 415 -5.10 28.36 -15.42
C LEU A 415 -3.69 28.18 -14.91
N SER A 416 -2.79 27.55 -15.68
CA SER A 416 -1.36 27.56 -15.33
C SER A 416 -0.79 28.97 -15.40
N GLY A 417 -1.15 29.75 -16.42
CA GLY A 417 -0.76 31.15 -16.54
C GLY A 417 -1.29 32.01 -15.40
N GLN A 418 -2.56 31.81 -15.00
CA GLN A 418 -3.14 32.48 -13.83
C GLN A 418 -2.43 32.08 -12.53
N ALA A 419 -2.03 30.82 -12.39
CA ALA A 419 -1.28 30.34 -11.22
C ALA A 419 0.13 30.95 -11.14
N GLU A 420 0.85 31.03 -12.26
CA GLU A 420 2.17 31.67 -12.31
C GLU A 420 2.08 33.18 -12.05
N LEU A 421 1.07 33.86 -12.62
CA LEU A 421 0.84 35.28 -12.38
C LEU A 421 0.50 35.55 -10.90
N ALA A 422 -0.39 34.76 -10.30
CA ALA A 422 -0.72 34.88 -8.87
C ALA A 422 0.51 34.64 -7.98
N SER A 423 1.35 33.65 -8.31
CA SER A 423 2.61 33.40 -7.60
C SER A 423 3.60 34.56 -7.74
N SER A 424 3.67 35.20 -8.92
CA SER A 424 4.59 36.32 -9.16
C SER A 424 4.13 37.62 -8.48
N LEU A 425 2.82 37.88 -8.44
CA LEU A 425 2.21 39.04 -7.78
C LEU A 425 2.26 38.95 -6.26
N GLY A 426 2.15 37.76 -5.68
CA GLY A 426 2.25 37.54 -4.23
C GLY A 426 3.62 37.90 -3.63
N GLY A 427 4.68 37.94 -4.45
CA GLY A 427 6.04 38.25 -3.99
C GLY A 427 6.41 39.74 -3.97
N ALA A 428 5.64 40.61 -4.64
CA ALA A 428 6.07 41.98 -4.93
C ALA A 428 5.26 43.09 -4.24
N VAL A 429 4.18 42.79 -3.52
CA VAL A 429 3.36 43.81 -2.85
C VAL A 429 3.83 44.05 -1.41
N GLN A 430 4.54 45.16 -1.23
CA GLN A 430 5.02 45.68 0.06
C GLN A 430 3.89 46.12 1.01
N GLU A 431 3.76 45.38 2.12
CA GLU A 431 3.78 45.83 3.53
C GLU A 431 2.80 46.86 4.13
N SER A 432 1.78 47.39 3.45
CA SER A 432 0.99 48.49 4.08
C SER A 432 -0.46 48.20 4.52
N SER A 433 -1.06 47.04 4.21
CA SER A 433 -2.32 46.64 4.85
C SER A 433 -2.52 45.13 4.82
N LEU A 434 -2.87 44.54 5.96
CA LEU A 434 -3.34 43.15 6.04
C LEU A 434 -4.56 43.00 5.14
N SER A 435 -4.58 41.95 4.33
CA SER A 435 -5.77 41.62 3.53
C SER A 435 -6.94 41.21 4.44
N ASP A 436 -8.18 41.40 3.99
CA ASP A 436 -9.37 41.07 4.77
C ASP A 436 -9.39 39.58 5.20
N ASP A 437 -8.88 38.69 4.35
CA ASP A 437 -8.74 37.25 4.65
C ASP A 437 -7.71 36.98 5.74
N GLU A 438 -6.57 37.69 5.73
CA GLU A 438 -5.58 37.57 6.81
C GLU A 438 -6.14 38.09 8.13
N LEU A 439 -6.93 39.17 8.10
CA LEU A 439 -7.64 39.66 9.27
C LEU A 439 -8.66 38.65 9.79
N ALA A 440 -9.36 37.95 8.89
CA ALA A 440 -10.27 36.86 9.27
C ALA A 440 -9.52 35.69 9.92
N ILE A 441 -8.40 35.25 9.33
CA ILE A 441 -7.56 34.19 9.89
C ILE A 441 -6.96 34.61 11.24
N LEU A 442 -6.51 35.87 11.38
CA LEU A 442 -6.04 36.40 12.66
C LEU A 442 -7.13 36.36 13.73
N ARG A 443 -8.37 36.71 13.38
CA ARG A 443 -9.52 36.55 14.30
C ARG A 443 -9.75 35.08 14.65
N GLU A 444 -9.60 34.14 13.71
CA GLU A 444 -9.68 32.70 14.00
C GLU A 444 -8.55 32.20 14.93
N LEU A 445 -7.36 32.80 14.86
CA LEU A 445 -6.20 32.50 15.73
C LEU A 445 -6.28 33.18 17.11
N GLU A 446 -7.04 34.27 17.23
CA GLU A 446 -7.27 35.00 18.48
C GLU A 446 -8.54 34.54 19.21
N GLY A 447 -9.49 33.94 18.49
CA GLY A 447 -10.70 33.37 19.07
C GLY A 447 -10.36 32.32 20.13
N PRO A 448 -11.16 32.21 21.21
CA PRO A 448 -11.01 31.11 22.16
C PRO A 448 -11.05 29.81 21.35
N ALA A 449 -10.19 28.85 21.69
CA ALA A 449 -10.25 27.53 21.10
C ALA A 449 -11.65 27.01 21.36
N ALA A 450 -12.55 27.16 20.38
CA ALA A 450 -13.89 26.61 20.47
C ALA A 450 -13.68 25.15 20.85
N ASP A 451 -14.29 24.72 21.95
CA ASP A 451 -14.18 23.37 22.52
C ASP A 451 -14.64 22.35 21.47
N ARG A 452 -13.78 22.08 20.49
CA ARG A 452 -13.98 21.18 19.34
C ARG A 452 -13.71 19.73 19.74
N GLU A 453 -13.67 19.45 21.04
CA GLU A 453 -13.37 18.12 21.58
C GLU A 453 -14.59 17.18 21.57
N ALA A 454 -15.78 17.64 21.18
CA ALA A 454 -17.00 16.83 21.19
C ALA A 454 -17.62 16.51 19.82
N ASP A 455 -17.10 17.06 18.72
CA ASP A 455 -17.66 16.81 17.38
C ASP A 455 -16.55 16.32 16.44
N LYS A 456 -15.95 15.17 16.78
CA LYS A 456 -15.29 14.36 15.77
C LYS A 456 -16.42 13.87 14.84
N PRO A 457 -16.50 14.31 13.59
CA PRO A 457 -17.42 13.70 12.66
C PRO A 457 -17.10 12.21 12.63
N GLN A 458 -18.07 11.37 13.02
CA GLN A 458 -18.02 9.96 12.62
C GLN A 458 -17.71 9.96 11.11
N PRO A 459 -16.79 9.12 10.61
CA PRO A 459 -16.51 9.03 9.20
C PRO A 459 -17.81 8.63 8.49
N GLN A 460 -18.54 9.63 8.01
CA GLN A 460 -19.69 9.42 7.16
C GLN A 460 -19.12 8.96 5.83
N ASP A 461 -19.53 7.75 5.46
CA ASP A 461 -19.45 7.11 4.14
C ASP A 461 -20.09 8.01 3.06
N ARG A 462 -19.51 9.19 2.81
CA ARG A 462 -19.95 10.18 1.82
C ARG A 462 -19.15 10.02 0.53
N LEU A 463 -19.23 8.84 -0.09
CA LEU A 463 -18.85 8.64 -1.49
C LEU A 463 -19.78 7.61 -2.15
N ALA A 464 -21.11 7.82 -2.11
CA ALA A 464 -22.07 7.03 -2.91
C ALA A 464 -23.46 7.68 -3.06
N ALA A 465 -23.59 9.01 -3.14
CA ALA A 465 -24.91 9.61 -3.33
C ALA A 465 -24.84 10.98 -4.03
N ASP A 466 -24.32 11.02 -5.26
CA ASP A 466 -24.67 12.11 -6.17
C ASP A 466 -24.51 11.65 -7.63
N ASP A 467 -25.29 10.63 -8.04
CA ASP A 467 -25.44 10.32 -9.48
C ASP A 467 -26.70 9.51 -9.84
N GLN A 468 -27.86 9.83 -9.25
CA GLN A 468 -29.16 9.32 -9.74
C GLN A 468 -30.25 10.40 -9.76
N ALA A 469 -30.11 11.35 -10.67
CA ALA A 469 -31.26 12.12 -11.18
C ALA A 469 -31.83 11.41 -12.43
N ALA A 470 -32.56 10.31 -12.21
CA ALA A 470 -33.36 9.70 -13.26
C ALA A 470 -34.66 10.52 -13.48
N PRO A 471 -35.11 10.72 -14.74
CA PRO A 471 -36.32 11.49 -15.02
C PRO A 471 -37.57 10.74 -14.56
N ARG A 472 -38.40 11.42 -13.75
CA ARG A 472 -39.75 10.97 -13.37
C ARG A 472 -40.60 10.77 -14.63
N ARG A 473 -40.92 9.52 -14.95
CA ARG A 473 -41.98 9.15 -15.90
C ARG A 473 -43.31 9.73 -15.41
N GLN A 474 -43.85 10.68 -16.17
CA GLN A 474 -45.27 11.03 -16.14
C GLN A 474 -46.09 9.77 -16.43
N ARG A 475 -46.86 9.36 -15.43
CA ARG A 475 -47.84 8.28 -15.51
C ARG A 475 -49.12 8.92 -16.03
N GLU A 476 -49.30 8.94 -17.35
CA GLU A 476 -50.60 9.19 -17.95
C GLU A 476 -51.54 8.04 -17.61
N GLY A 477 -52.57 8.35 -16.82
CA GLY A 477 -53.77 7.53 -16.71
C GLY A 477 -54.81 8.07 -17.67
N ARG A 478 -55.26 7.23 -18.62
CA ARG A 478 -56.61 7.35 -19.19
C ARG A 478 -57.09 5.97 -19.62
N GLU A 479 -58.05 5.46 -18.86
CA GLU A 479 -58.87 4.29 -19.17
C GLU A 479 -59.73 4.54 -20.41
N PRO A 480 -60.02 3.52 -21.24
CA PRO A 480 -61.15 3.54 -22.15
C PRO A 480 -62.41 2.98 -21.45
N GLN A 481 -63.48 3.77 -21.45
CA GLN A 481 -64.83 3.30 -21.17
C GLN A 481 -65.33 2.44 -22.34
N ALA A 482 -65.98 1.33 -21.97
CA ALA A 482 -66.73 0.47 -22.86
C ALA A 482 -67.97 1.19 -23.43
N GLY A 483 -68.20 0.95 -24.72
CA GLY A 483 -69.41 1.26 -25.47
C GLY A 483 -69.47 0.34 -26.68
#